data_AF-A0A067MYG0-F1
#
_entry.id   AF-A0A067MYG0-F1
#
_cell.length_a   1.000
_cell.length_b   1.000
_cell.length_c   1.000
_cell.angle_alpha   90.00
_cell.angle_beta   90.00
_cell.angle_gamma   90.00
#
_symmetry.space_group_name_H-M   'P 1'
#
loop_
_entity.id
_entity.type
_entity.pdbx_description
1 polymer ?
#
loop_
_entity_poly.entity_id
_entity_poly.type
_entity_poly.pdbx_seq_one_letter_code
_entity_poly.pdbx_strand_id
1 'polypeptide(L)'
;MSWPSAYPVFEVGSKDSALVRSNEQCDLVSEGNDYSYKLWFKSQPVDRNFCYRVAQLQLVTDSHDQGWISKESVYLGSWSWFEIVILADANATEPRFKGKRELKWRSHNNRIGVKEKSRHFGIVFDRRGDLLDDLEIGNVIGVRLVTRFHGWANYAHSGRIDVKVLDQDLFSPQSWTLASPETPGFSSDIKSGVYTLLSTNECNVIAESDTTASQIWFTTPVLDKDVIQRIEEIQLFTYSYGVGKKEGPTKGFWSWFDIVVLDSPEATTPRVKKDGSSLVWPSHQNDPAHTEYGYRDGSVFRREHPLFSSLEVGNVIAVRVSAQFKGWASHSRSGRLVVRIANKGPSS
;
A
#
# COMPACT_ATOMS: atom_id res chain seq x y z
N MET A 1 -37.05 16.00 -7.80
CA MET A 1 -36.32 16.28 -6.54
C MET A 1 -34.89 15.80 -6.72
N SER A 2 -33.97 16.72 -6.98
CA SER A 2 -32.54 16.46 -7.16
C SER A 2 -31.82 16.66 -5.84
N TRP A 3 -31.09 15.66 -5.37
CA TRP A 3 -30.19 15.78 -4.22
C TRP A 3 -28.94 16.54 -4.64
N PRO A 4 -28.55 17.63 -3.97
CA PRO A 4 -27.24 18.23 -4.18
C PRO A 4 -26.18 17.31 -3.55
N SER A 5 -25.32 16.75 -4.40
CA SER A 5 -24.09 16.07 -3.98
C SER A 5 -23.13 17.11 -3.40
N ALA A 6 -23.16 17.29 -2.09
CA ALA A 6 -22.26 18.17 -1.35
C ALA A 6 -21.08 17.35 -0.79
N TYR A 7 -20.25 16.80 -1.66
CA TYR A 7 -18.91 16.38 -1.27
C TYR A 7 -17.94 17.53 -1.59
N PRO A 8 -17.12 17.98 -0.63
CA PRO A 8 -16.11 18.99 -0.91
C PRO A 8 -15.11 18.42 -1.92
N VAL A 9 -15.01 19.07 -3.08
CA VAL A 9 -13.97 18.81 -4.06
C VAL A 9 -12.65 19.26 -3.43
N PHE A 10 -11.76 18.33 -3.14
CA PHE A 10 -10.41 18.65 -2.68
C PHE A 10 -9.65 19.36 -3.81
N GLU A 11 -9.39 20.66 -3.66
CA GLU A 11 -8.49 21.40 -4.53
C GLU A 11 -7.05 20.97 -4.28
N VAL A 12 -6.53 20.14 -5.18
CA VAL A 12 -5.14 19.72 -5.22
C VAL A 12 -4.30 20.91 -5.67
N GLY A 13 -3.60 21.54 -4.72
CA GLY A 13 -2.84 22.79 -4.93
C GLY A 13 -2.89 23.76 -3.74
N SER A 14 -3.78 23.52 -2.78
CA SER A 14 -3.82 24.27 -1.52
C SER A 14 -2.51 24.07 -0.72
N LYS A 15 -1.97 25.16 -0.15
CA LYS A 15 -0.83 25.20 0.78
C LYS A 15 -1.03 24.35 2.05
N ASP A 16 -2.15 23.64 2.17
CA ASP A 16 -2.54 22.88 3.33
C ASP A 16 -2.71 21.40 2.97
N SER A 17 -1.63 20.62 3.15
CA SER A 17 -1.59 19.18 2.89
C SER A 17 -2.32 18.33 3.93
N ALA A 18 -3.00 18.96 4.90
CA ALA A 18 -3.60 18.23 5.99
C ALA A 18 -5.01 17.75 5.63
N LEU A 19 -5.22 16.43 5.66
CA LEU A 19 -6.52 15.78 5.47
C LEU A 19 -7.53 16.21 6.55
N VAL A 20 -7.06 16.31 7.80
CA VAL A 20 -7.86 16.70 8.96
C VAL A 20 -6.96 17.32 10.02
N ARG A 21 -7.50 18.25 10.80
CA ARG A 21 -6.83 18.85 11.96
C ARG A 21 -7.80 18.98 13.14
N SER A 22 -7.23 19.02 14.34
CA SER A 22 -7.89 19.48 15.55
C SER A 22 -6.98 20.42 16.31
N ASN A 23 -7.56 21.52 16.81
CA ASN A 23 -6.95 22.40 17.80
C ASN A 23 -7.63 22.24 19.18
N GLU A 24 -8.57 21.30 19.29
CA GLU A 24 -9.22 21.00 20.57
C GLU A 24 -8.27 20.18 21.41
N GLN A 25 -8.06 20.61 22.66
CA GLN A 25 -7.25 19.85 23.59
C GLN A 25 -7.95 18.53 23.93
N CYS A 26 -7.18 17.45 23.97
CA CYS A 26 -7.65 16.15 24.41
C CYS A 26 -6.64 15.54 25.37
N ASP A 27 -7.12 15.25 26.57
CA ASP A 27 -6.32 14.65 27.62
C ASP A 27 -6.87 13.25 27.93
N LEU A 28 -5.96 12.35 28.26
CA LEU A 28 -6.25 10.99 28.67
C LEU A 28 -5.31 10.61 29.81
N VAL A 29 -5.87 10.19 30.94
CA VAL A 29 -5.14 9.68 32.10
C VAL A 29 -5.59 8.25 32.34
N SER A 30 -4.66 7.33 32.55
CA SER A 30 -4.97 5.94 32.86
C SER A 30 -5.19 5.74 34.36
N GLU A 31 -6.31 5.13 34.72
CA GLU A 31 -6.67 4.82 36.10
C GLU A 31 -6.22 3.42 36.53
N GLY A 32 -5.71 2.59 35.62
CA GLY A 32 -5.39 1.18 35.87
C GLY A 32 -4.18 0.69 35.08
N ASN A 33 -3.90 -0.61 35.18
CA ASN A 33 -2.76 -1.23 34.50
C ASN A 33 -3.03 -1.65 33.05
N ASP A 34 -4.29 -1.54 32.63
CA ASP A 34 -4.75 -1.85 31.28
C ASP A 34 -4.59 -0.66 30.33
N TYR A 35 -4.85 -0.93 29.05
CA TYR A 35 -4.84 0.12 28.02
C TYR A 35 -6.09 0.99 28.19
N SER A 36 -5.87 2.30 28.25
CA SER A 36 -6.93 3.30 28.10
C SER A 36 -6.72 4.02 26.78
N TYR A 37 -7.80 4.30 26.06
CA TYR A 37 -7.74 5.08 24.83
C TYR A 37 -8.91 6.04 24.73
N LYS A 38 -8.71 7.11 23.95
CA LYS A 38 -9.75 8.11 23.68
C LYS A 38 -9.59 8.61 22.25
N LEU A 39 -10.66 8.48 21.47
CA LEU A 39 -10.73 9.09 20.13
C LEU A 39 -10.68 10.61 20.28
N TRP A 40 -9.79 11.25 19.53
CA TRP A 40 -9.56 12.68 19.62
C TRP A 40 -10.19 13.45 18.47
N PHE A 41 -9.80 13.13 17.24
CA PHE A 41 -10.39 13.70 16.04
C PHE A 41 -10.35 12.69 14.91
N LYS A 42 -11.13 12.95 13.87
CA LYS A 42 -11.25 12.06 12.72
C LYS A 42 -11.59 12.83 11.45
N SER A 43 -11.17 12.31 10.30
CA SER A 43 -11.45 12.90 9.00
C SER A 43 -12.95 12.84 8.65
N GLN A 44 -13.33 13.49 7.56
CA GLN A 44 -14.55 13.11 6.86
C GLN A 44 -14.38 11.73 6.22
N PRO A 45 -15.49 11.05 5.85
CA PRO A 45 -15.42 9.83 5.06
C PRO A 45 -14.53 10.01 3.83
N VAL A 46 -13.56 9.14 3.65
CA VAL A 46 -12.67 9.18 2.49
C VAL A 46 -13.43 8.74 1.25
N ASP A 47 -13.20 9.43 0.15
CA ASP A 47 -13.83 9.11 -1.11
C ASP A 47 -12.95 8.18 -1.96
N ARG A 48 -13.49 7.80 -3.12
CA ARG A 48 -12.78 7.01 -4.13
C ARG A 48 -11.45 7.66 -4.53
N ASN A 49 -11.47 8.96 -4.76
CA ASN A 49 -10.34 9.73 -5.25
C ASN A 49 -9.17 9.67 -4.25
N PHE A 50 -9.47 9.85 -2.96
CA PHE A 50 -8.51 9.71 -1.88
C PHE A 50 -7.95 8.29 -1.80
N CYS A 51 -8.81 7.27 -1.73
CA CYS A 51 -8.39 5.86 -1.62
C CYS A 51 -7.43 5.43 -2.74
N TYR A 52 -7.58 5.95 -3.96
CA TYR A 52 -6.71 5.60 -5.09
C TYR A 52 -5.46 6.47 -5.22
N ARG A 53 -5.45 7.69 -4.68
CA ARG A 53 -4.36 8.64 -4.91
C ARG A 53 -3.53 8.97 -3.68
N VAL A 54 -3.99 8.63 -2.47
CA VAL A 54 -3.17 8.82 -1.26
C VAL A 54 -1.91 7.98 -1.38
N ALA A 55 -0.74 8.60 -1.43
CA ALA A 55 0.55 7.91 -1.50
C ALA A 55 1.17 7.77 -0.11
N GLN A 56 0.96 8.78 0.74
CA GLN A 56 1.54 8.85 2.08
C GLN A 56 0.58 9.53 3.05
N LEU A 57 0.69 9.15 4.32
CA LEU A 57 -0.04 9.70 5.45
C LEU A 57 0.89 9.80 6.67
N GLN A 58 0.91 10.94 7.35
CA GLN A 58 1.68 11.14 8.57
C GLN A 58 0.85 11.93 9.60
N LEU A 59 0.77 11.39 10.82
CA LEU A 59 0.21 12.13 11.94
C LEU A 59 1.27 13.08 12.52
N VAL A 60 0.88 14.34 12.72
CA VAL A 60 1.70 15.37 13.39
C VAL A 60 0.91 15.89 14.59
N THR A 61 1.54 15.92 15.76
CA THR A 61 0.90 16.37 17.02
C THR A 61 1.77 17.37 17.74
N ASP A 62 1.14 18.29 18.48
CA ASP A 62 1.78 19.06 19.54
C ASP A 62 1.26 18.52 20.88
N SER A 63 2.08 17.72 21.55
CA SER A 63 1.68 16.94 22.72
C SER A 63 2.83 16.75 23.70
N HIS A 64 2.49 16.26 24.88
CA HIS A 64 3.45 15.81 25.87
C HIS A 64 2.86 14.70 26.74
N ASP A 65 3.73 14.03 27.49
CA ASP A 65 3.33 13.14 28.55
C ASP A 65 3.54 13.78 29.92
N GLN A 66 3.02 13.13 30.95
CA GLN A 66 3.34 13.53 32.31
C GLN A 66 4.74 13.11 32.73
N GLY A 67 5.41 14.01 33.45
CA GLY A 67 6.80 13.85 33.88
C GLY A 67 7.06 13.00 35.12
N TRP A 68 6.16 12.10 35.56
CA TRP A 68 6.43 11.22 36.71
C TRP A 68 7.25 10.02 36.27
N ILE A 69 8.53 10.27 36.02
CA ILE A 69 9.50 9.26 35.64
C ILE A 69 10.47 9.08 36.79
N SER A 70 10.40 7.92 37.45
CA SER A 70 11.48 7.46 38.32
C SER A 70 12.70 7.08 37.46
N LYS A 71 13.90 7.06 38.05
CA LYS A 71 15.13 6.65 37.35
C LYS A 71 15.00 5.26 36.72
N GLU A 72 14.20 4.39 37.33
CA GLU A 72 13.93 3.02 36.88
C GLU A 72 12.96 3.00 35.69
N SER A 73 11.98 3.91 35.64
CA SER A 73 10.96 3.95 34.58
C SER A 73 11.44 4.53 33.25
N VAL A 74 12.53 5.33 33.23
CA VAL A 74 13.13 5.87 32.00
C VAL A 74 13.48 4.74 31.01
N TYR A 75 13.98 3.62 31.54
CA TYR A 75 14.44 2.48 30.72
C TYR A 75 13.32 1.62 30.15
N LEU A 76 12.08 1.79 30.65
CA LEU A 76 10.93 0.98 30.24
C LEU A 76 10.17 1.57 29.04
N GLY A 77 10.56 2.78 28.59
CA GLY A 77 9.94 3.46 27.45
C GLY A 77 8.71 4.30 27.84
N SER A 78 8.08 4.90 26.83
CA SER A 78 6.89 5.73 27.02
C SER A 78 5.63 4.87 26.98
N TRP A 79 4.77 5.08 27.96
CA TRP A 79 3.46 4.43 28.08
C TRP A 79 2.32 5.35 27.68
N SER A 80 2.63 6.41 26.92
CA SER A 80 1.65 7.22 26.21
C SER A 80 2.03 7.34 24.73
N TRP A 81 1.05 7.17 23.84
CA TRP A 81 1.29 7.24 22.41
C TRP A 81 0.03 7.63 21.64
N PHE A 82 0.21 7.85 20.35
CA PHE A 82 -0.87 8.12 19.42
C PHE A 82 -1.02 6.97 18.44
N GLU A 83 -2.27 6.67 18.09
CA GLU A 83 -2.60 5.70 17.06
C GLU A 83 -3.48 6.32 15.98
N ILE A 84 -3.31 5.82 14.76
CA ILE A 84 -4.21 6.05 13.64
C ILE A 84 -5.12 4.83 13.54
N VAL A 85 -6.41 5.06 13.36
CA VAL A 85 -7.43 4.01 13.28
C VAL A 85 -8.30 4.20 12.05
N ILE A 86 -8.80 3.10 11.49
CA ILE A 86 -9.84 3.14 10.45
C ILE A 86 -11.18 2.90 11.12
N LEU A 87 -12.09 3.85 10.99
CA LEU A 87 -13.46 3.82 11.48
C LEU A 87 -14.39 3.46 10.31
N ALA A 88 -15.50 2.77 10.60
CA ALA A 88 -16.41 2.30 9.56
C ALA A 88 -17.05 3.44 8.76
N ASP A 89 -17.45 4.52 9.45
CA ASP A 89 -18.13 5.68 8.88
C ASP A 89 -17.98 6.94 9.78
N ALA A 90 -18.67 8.02 9.41
CA ALA A 90 -18.65 9.30 10.13
C ALA A 90 -19.19 9.24 11.56
N ASN A 91 -20.04 8.27 11.90
CA ASN A 91 -20.66 8.14 13.23
C ASN A 91 -19.90 7.17 14.12
N ALA A 92 -19.13 6.25 13.54
CA ALA A 92 -18.32 5.30 14.29
C ALA A 92 -17.31 5.99 15.23
N THR A 93 -17.22 5.48 16.46
CA THR A 93 -16.25 5.90 17.48
C THR A 93 -15.18 4.83 17.74
N GLU A 94 -15.45 3.60 17.33
CA GLU A 94 -14.56 2.46 17.50
C GLU A 94 -13.92 2.02 16.19
N PRO A 95 -12.67 1.50 16.22
CA PRO A 95 -12.01 0.99 15.03
C PRO A 95 -12.75 -0.18 14.41
N ARG A 96 -12.71 -0.22 13.08
CA ARG A 96 -13.19 -1.34 12.30
C ARG A 96 -12.29 -2.56 12.52
N PHE A 97 -12.86 -3.74 12.34
CA PHE A 97 -12.14 -5.00 12.33
C PHE A 97 -12.10 -5.58 10.92
N LYS A 98 -10.96 -6.18 10.55
CA LYS A 98 -10.81 -7.05 9.38
C LYS A 98 -10.52 -8.46 9.88
N GLY A 99 -11.55 -9.29 9.93
CA GLY A 99 -11.51 -10.56 10.65
C GLY A 99 -11.33 -10.34 12.15
N LYS A 100 -10.26 -10.89 12.75
CA LYS A 100 -9.92 -10.71 14.17
C LYS A 100 -8.97 -9.54 14.43
N ARG A 101 -8.48 -8.86 13.38
CA ARG A 101 -7.54 -7.73 13.51
C ARG A 101 -8.31 -6.42 13.60
N GLU A 102 -8.12 -5.69 14.69
CA GLU A 102 -8.54 -4.30 14.85
C GLU A 102 -7.65 -3.40 13.96
N LEU A 103 -8.25 -2.55 13.14
CA LEU A 103 -7.54 -1.70 12.18
C LEU A 103 -6.99 -0.45 12.87
N LYS A 104 -5.82 -0.64 13.49
CA LYS A 104 -5.10 0.39 14.26
C LYS A 104 -3.59 0.31 14.03
N TRP A 105 -2.95 1.47 14.04
CA TRP A 105 -1.51 1.58 13.85
C TRP A 105 -0.92 2.59 14.81
N ARG A 106 0.14 2.20 15.52
CA ARG A 106 0.90 3.12 16.37
C ARG A 106 1.67 4.10 15.51
N SER A 107 1.50 5.39 15.79
CA SER A 107 2.16 6.47 15.06
C SER A 107 3.49 6.88 15.70
N HIS A 108 3.46 7.29 16.97
CA HIS A 108 4.63 7.73 17.73
C HIS A 108 4.28 7.86 19.22
N ASN A 109 5.32 8.04 20.03
CA ASN A 109 5.22 8.27 21.47
C ASN A 109 5.49 9.74 21.79
N ASN A 110 5.01 10.19 22.95
CA ASN A 110 5.49 11.43 23.53
C ASN A 110 6.95 11.29 23.98
N ARG A 111 7.64 12.45 24.06
CA ARG A 111 8.93 12.54 24.73
C ARG A 111 8.74 12.43 26.23
N ILE A 112 9.36 11.42 26.80
CA ILE A 112 9.33 11.09 28.22
C ILE A 112 9.91 12.25 29.05
N GLY A 113 9.13 12.78 29.99
CA GLY A 113 9.63 13.66 31.04
C GLY A 113 9.65 15.14 30.68
N VAL A 114 9.07 15.48 29.54
CA VAL A 114 8.98 16.87 29.08
C VAL A 114 7.59 17.39 29.45
N LYS A 115 7.51 18.32 30.40
CA LYS A 115 6.23 18.94 30.80
C LYS A 115 5.71 19.94 29.77
N GLU A 116 6.57 20.41 28.88
CA GLU A 116 6.20 21.34 27.81
C GLU A 116 5.72 20.57 26.59
N LYS A 117 4.68 21.09 25.94
CA LYS A 117 4.23 20.54 24.65
C LYS A 117 5.37 20.62 23.63
N SER A 118 5.54 19.55 22.88
CA SER A 118 6.52 19.48 21.80
C SER A 118 5.85 18.94 20.55
N ARG A 119 6.38 19.35 19.39
CA ARG A 119 5.91 18.85 18.10
C ARG A 119 6.52 17.48 17.81
N HIS A 120 5.66 16.52 17.50
CA HIS A 120 6.05 15.17 17.11
C HIS A 120 5.60 14.89 15.67
N PHE A 121 6.45 14.18 14.95
CA PHE A 121 6.19 13.70 13.61
C PHE A 121 6.11 12.18 13.68
N GLY A 122 4.93 11.63 13.38
CA GLY A 122 4.67 10.21 13.38
C GLY A 122 5.42 9.44 12.30
N ILE A 123 5.33 8.12 12.35
CA ILE A 123 5.72 7.27 11.22
C ILE A 123 4.93 7.69 9.97
N VAL A 124 5.61 7.64 8.81
CA VAL A 124 4.98 7.83 7.51
C VAL A 124 4.40 6.49 7.06
N PHE A 125 3.08 6.44 6.94
CA PHE A 125 2.37 5.32 6.34
C PHE A 125 2.32 5.55 4.84
N ASP A 126 2.88 4.63 4.05
CA ASP A 126 2.85 4.69 2.60
C ASP A 126 2.13 3.47 2.01
N ARG A 127 2.05 3.40 0.68
CA ARG A 127 1.41 2.32 -0.08
C ARG A 127 2.04 0.94 0.11
N ARG A 128 3.14 0.80 0.84
CA ARG A 128 3.73 -0.51 1.17
C ARG A 128 3.17 -1.05 2.49
N GLY A 129 2.61 -0.18 3.33
CA GLY A 129 1.99 -0.53 4.60
C GLY A 129 0.52 -0.93 4.46
N ASP A 130 0.04 -1.71 5.42
CA ASP A 130 -1.32 -2.24 5.48
C ASP A 130 -2.40 -1.17 5.76
N LEU A 131 -2.04 -0.04 6.38
CA LEU A 131 -2.99 1.05 6.66
C LEU A 131 -3.73 1.55 5.43
N LEU A 132 -3.02 1.85 4.35
CA LEU A 132 -3.64 2.37 3.13
C LEU A 132 -4.36 1.27 2.32
N ASP A 133 -3.99 0.01 2.52
CA ASP A 133 -4.63 -1.15 1.87
C ASP A 133 -5.95 -1.53 2.50
N ASP A 134 -6.10 -1.27 3.80
CA ASP A 134 -7.31 -1.56 4.55
C ASP A 134 -8.35 -0.44 4.47
N LEU A 135 -8.03 0.66 3.79
CA LEU A 135 -8.89 1.82 3.67
C LEU A 135 -9.89 1.63 2.51
N GLU A 136 -11.18 1.62 2.84
CA GLU A 136 -12.25 1.53 1.85
C GLU A 136 -13.01 2.86 1.71
N ILE A 137 -13.70 3.05 0.59
CA ILE A 137 -14.55 4.21 0.34
C ILE A 137 -15.61 4.33 1.45
N GLY A 138 -15.76 5.53 2.01
CA GLY A 138 -16.69 5.81 3.10
C GLY A 138 -16.09 5.59 4.49
N ASN A 139 -14.93 4.94 4.62
CA ASN A 139 -14.24 4.84 5.89
C ASN A 139 -13.74 6.19 6.36
N VAL A 140 -13.45 6.29 7.67
CA VAL A 140 -12.93 7.49 8.28
C VAL A 140 -11.59 7.21 8.94
N ILE A 141 -10.62 8.11 8.78
CA ILE A 141 -9.32 8.00 9.46
C ILE A 141 -9.41 8.76 10.78
N GLY A 142 -9.34 8.04 11.89
CA GLY A 142 -9.36 8.58 13.24
C GLY A 142 -7.97 8.63 13.89
N VAL A 143 -7.82 9.52 14.86
CA VAL A 143 -6.64 9.60 15.74
C VAL A 143 -7.10 9.37 17.17
N ARG A 144 -6.43 8.44 17.87
CA ARG A 144 -6.68 8.22 19.30
C ARG A 144 -5.43 8.42 20.13
N LEU A 145 -5.63 8.94 21.33
CA LEU A 145 -4.65 8.92 22.40
C LEU A 145 -4.71 7.56 23.05
N VAL A 146 -3.55 7.05 23.45
CA VAL A 146 -3.45 5.83 24.22
C VAL A 146 -2.51 6.06 25.40
N THR A 147 -2.89 5.51 26.54
CA THR A 147 -2.08 5.46 27.76
C THR A 147 -2.16 4.07 28.37
N ARG A 148 -1.14 3.68 29.12
CA ARG A 148 -1.14 2.45 29.91
C ARG A 148 -0.46 2.70 31.25
N PHE A 149 -0.95 1.99 32.27
CA PHE A 149 -0.50 2.03 33.66
C PHE A 149 -1.01 3.21 34.46
N HIS A 150 -1.38 2.90 35.71
CA HIS A 150 -2.03 3.85 36.60
C HIS A 150 -1.18 5.12 36.72
N GLY A 151 -1.87 6.25 36.58
CA GLY A 151 -1.27 7.56 36.61
C GLY A 151 -0.87 8.06 35.23
N TRP A 152 -0.41 7.23 34.27
CA TRP A 152 0.12 7.73 32.98
C TRP A 152 -0.89 8.57 32.22
N ALA A 153 -0.42 9.69 31.67
CA ALA A 153 -1.23 10.65 30.95
C ALA A 153 -0.64 11.02 29.59
N ASN A 154 -1.52 11.29 28.65
CA ASN A 154 -1.23 11.83 27.32
C ASN A 154 -2.03 13.13 27.15
N TYR A 155 -1.33 14.24 26.95
CA TYR A 155 -1.93 15.56 26.80
C TYR A 155 -1.67 16.07 25.38
N ALA A 156 -2.73 16.12 24.58
CA ALA A 156 -2.65 16.51 23.18
C ALA A 156 -3.31 17.87 22.97
N HIS A 157 -2.57 18.84 22.43
CA HIS A 157 -3.05 20.22 22.28
C HIS A 157 -3.57 20.50 20.88
N SER A 158 -2.86 20.01 19.87
CA SER A 158 -3.27 20.12 18.47
C SER A 158 -2.68 18.99 17.65
N GLY A 159 -3.41 18.53 16.66
CA GLY A 159 -3.00 17.42 15.81
C GLY A 159 -3.52 17.58 14.40
N ARG A 160 -2.81 17.03 13.44
CA ARG A 160 -3.26 16.96 12.06
C ARG A 160 -2.69 15.73 11.35
N ILE A 161 -3.40 15.27 10.33
CA ILE A 161 -2.93 14.23 9.43
C ILE A 161 -2.49 14.89 8.15
N ASP A 162 -1.18 14.93 7.90
CA ASP A 162 -0.62 15.37 6.62
C ASP A 162 -0.67 14.21 5.62
N VAL A 163 -1.14 14.48 4.41
CA VAL A 163 -1.23 13.48 3.34
C VAL A 163 -0.51 13.96 2.08
N LYS A 164 0.09 13.01 1.36
CA LYS A 164 0.54 13.23 -0.01
C LYS A 164 -0.44 12.52 -0.94
N VAL A 165 -1.22 13.29 -1.68
CA VAL A 165 -2.14 12.78 -2.71
C VAL A 165 -1.48 13.03 -4.07
N LEU A 166 -1.43 12.03 -4.95
CA LEU A 166 -0.89 12.17 -6.30
C LEU A 166 -1.80 13.07 -7.13
N ASP A 167 -1.26 13.97 -7.98
CA ASP A 167 -2.06 14.97 -8.72
C ASP A 167 -2.90 14.38 -9.86
N GLN A 168 -2.51 13.22 -10.36
CA GLN A 168 -3.25 12.49 -11.36
C GLN A 168 -3.77 11.20 -10.74
N ASP A 169 -5.03 10.92 -11.05
CA ASP A 169 -5.59 9.61 -10.84
C ASP A 169 -5.04 8.67 -11.92
N LEU A 170 -3.93 8.01 -11.61
CA LEU A 170 -3.38 6.98 -12.48
C LEU A 170 -4.23 5.69 -12.45
N PHE A 171 -5.25 5.59 -11.57
CA PHE A 171 -5.79 4.31 -11.12
C PHE A 171 -7.30 4.24 -10.86
N SER A 172 -8.10 5.29 -11.12
CA SER A 172 -9.50 5.06 -11.47
C SER A 172 -9.49 4.01 -12.58
N PRO A 173 -10.38 3.02 -12.55
CA PRO A 173 -10.66 2.26 -13.74
C PRO A 173 -11.23 3.25 -14.78
N GLN A 174 -10.36 3.98 -15.47
CA GLN A 174 -10.52 4.09 -16.90
C GLN A 174 -10.64 2.64 -17.34
N SER A 175 -11.67 2.30 -18.10
CA SER A 175 -11.73 1.00 -18.72
C SER A 175 -10.48 0.86 -19.60
N TRP A 176 -9.38 0.36 -19.03
CA TRP A 176 -8.26 -0.25 -19.77
C TRP A 176 -8.76 -1.62 -20.24
N THR A 177 -9.93 -1.62 -20.88
CA THR A 177 -10.39 -2.73 -21.69
C THR A 177 -9.47 -2.77 -22.90
N LEU A 178 -8.98 -3.97 -23.19
CA LEU A 178 -8.30 -4.44 -24.40
C LEU A 178 -9.05 -4.15 -25.74
N ALA A 179 -9.83 -3.07 -25.81
CA ALA A 179 -10.73 -2.71 -26.90
C ALA A 179 -10.62 -1.24 -27.34
N SER A 180 -9.78 -0.41 -26.71
CA SER A 180 -9.47 0.94 -27.22
C SER A 180 -8.21 0.89 -28.09
N PRO A 181 -8.25 1.33 -29.36
CA PRO A 181 -7.07 1.41 -30.23
C PRO A 181 -6.11 2.55 -29.84
N GLU A 182 -6.46 3.36 -28.84
CA GLU A 182 -5.61 4.45 -28.34
C GLU A 182 -5.15 4.14 -26.91
N THR A 183 -3.87 3.78 -26.78
CA THR A 183 -3.16 3.62 -25.50
C THR A 183 -2.74 5.01 -25.01
N PRO A 184 -3.24 5.50 -23.85
CA PRO A 184 -2.80 6.80 -23.33
C PRO A 184 -1.31 6.75 -23.02
N GLY A 185 -0.55 7.67 -23.61
CA GLY A 185 0.84 7.92 -23.19
C GLY A 185 0.87 8.43 -21.76
N PHE A 186 2.01 8.24 -21.08
CA PHE A 186 2.23 8.89 -19.80
C PHE A 186 2.07 10.42 -19.93
N SER A 187 1.45 11.06 -18.94
CA SER A 187 1.53 12.52 -18.83
C SER A 187 2.99 12.93 -18.70
N SER A 188 3.38 14.05 -19.34
CA SER A 188 4.72 14.64 -19.24
C SER A 188 5.18 14.95 -17.81
N ASP A 189 4.27 14.86 -16.83
CA ASP A 189 4.45 15.36 -15.47
C ASP A 189 4.53 14.22 -14.43
N ILE A 190 5.17 13.09 -14.73
CA ILE A 190 5.41 12.04 -13.72
C ILE A 190 6.29 12.59 -12.61
N LYS A 191 5.67 12.86 -11.45
CA LYS A 191 6.34 13.32 -10.25
C LYS A 191 7.10 12.17 -9.58
N SER A 192 7.82 12.45 -8.52
CA SER A 192 8.55 11.41 -7.81
C SER A 192 7.75 10.82 -6.69
N GLY A 193 7.94 9.52 -6.50
CA GLY A 193 7.23 8.78 -5.48
C GLY A 193 7.16 7.29 -5.74
N VAL A 194 6.24 6.69 -4.99
CA VAL A 194 5.89 5.28 -5.09
C VAL A 194 4.55 5.21 -5.81
N TYR A 195 4.56 4.48 -6.92
CA TYR A 195 3.43 4.20 -7.78
C TYR A 195 2.96 2.78 -7.52
N THR A 196 1.69 2.51 -7.74
CA THR A 196 1.08 1.22 -7.39
C THR A 196 0.07 0.84 -8.44
N LEU A 197 0.37 -0.19 -9.24
CA LEU A 197 -0.51 -0.72 -10.25
C LEU A 197 -1.32 -1.87 -9.67
N LEU A 198 -2.63 -1.81 -9.78
CA LEU A 198 -3.54 -2.82 -9.26
C LEU A 198 -4.16 -3.62 -10.40
N SER A 199 -4.33 -4.93 -10.21
CA SER A 199 -5.15 -5.75 -11.08
C SER A 199 -6.61 -5.29 -11.02
N THR A 200 -7.28 -5.16 -12.15
CA THR A 200 -8.71 -4.82 -12.19
C THR A 200 -9.63 -6.03 -12.05
N ASN A 201 -9.12 -7.23 -12.34
CA ASN A 201 -9.88 -8.48 -12.36
C ASN A 201 -9.09 -9.56 -11.63
N GLU A 202 -9.76 -10.63 -11.20
CA GLU A 202 -9.11 -11.85 -10.75
C GLU A 202 -8.37 -12.54 -11.91
N CYS A 203 -7.36 -13.36 -11.61
CA CYS A 203 -6.68 -14.21 -12.58
C CYS A 203 -6.52 -15.63 -12.05
N ASN A 204 -7.04 -16.58 -12.83
CA ASN A 204 -7.06 -18.00 -12.50
C ASN A 204 -6.36 -18.76 -13.62
N VAL A 205 -5.27 -19.43 -13.30
CA VAL A 205 -4.51 -20.25 -14.25
C VAL A 205 -4.53 -21.69 -13.76
N ILE A 206 -4.99 -22.61 -14.60
CA ILE A 206 -5.03 -24.05 -14.31
C ILE A 206 -4.17 -24.76 -15.36
N ALA A 207 -3.25 -25.60 -14.91
CA ALA A 207 -2.45 -26.44 -15.80
C ALA A 207 -3.19 -27.75 -16.11
N GLU A 208 -3.38 -28.04 -17.40
CA GLU A 208 -4.08 -29.23 -17.89
C GLU A 208 -3.13 -30.38 -18.25
N SER A 209 -1.83 -30.09 -18.32
CA SER A 209 -0.76 -31.00 -18.72
C SER A 209 0.52 -30.71 -17.94
N ASP A 210 1.61 -31.41 -18.29
CA ASP A 210 2.94 -31.21 -17.68
C ASP A 210 3.66 -29.96 -18.19
N THR A 211 3.08 -29.27 -19.18
CA THR A 211 3.59 -27.98 -19.67
C THR A 211 3.09 -26.83 -18.79
N THR A 212 3.86 -25.74 -18.73
CA THR A 212 3.44 -24.54 -18.01
C THR A 212 2.22 -23.90 -18.68
N ALA A 213 1.14 -23.74 -17.93
CA ALA A 213 0.05 -22.84 -18.25
C ALA A 213 0.38 -21.46 -17.67
N SER A 214 0.16 -20.40 -18.43
CA SER A 214 0.39 -19.04 -17.94
C SER A 214 -0.50 -18.01 -18.62
N GLN A 215 -0.73 -16.90 -17.94
CA GLN A 215 -1.53 -15.78 -18.44
C GLN A 215 -0.92 -14.46 -17.97
N ILE A 216 -0.85 -13.47 -18.86
CA ILE A 216 -0.58 -12.08 -18.48
C ILE A 216 -1.80 -11.53 -17.74
N TRP A 217 -1.58 -11.08 -16.51
CA TRP A 217 -2.66 -10.61 -15.64
C TRP A 217 -2.90 -9.12 -15.80
N PHE A 218 -1.86 -8.31 -15.68
CA PHE A 218 -1.91 -6.87 -15.92
C PHE A 218 -0.51 -6.34 -16.26
N THR A 219 -0.48 -5.15 -16.85
CA THR A 219 0.73 -4.48 -17.36
C THR A 219 0.88 -3.09 -16.77
N THR A 220 2.10 -2.56 -16.81
CA THR A 220 2.33 -1.11 -16.75
C THR A 220 1.87 -0.44 -18.04
N PRO A 221 1.66 0.88 -18.03
CA PRO A 221 1.60 1.64 -19.28
C PRO A 221 2.92 1.53 -20.05
N VAL A 222 2.87 1.92 -21.32
CA VAL A 222 4.03 1.94 -22.24
C VAL A 222 5.13 2.81 -21.67
N LEU A 223 6.28 2.20 -21.38
CA LEU A 223 7.40 2.87 -20.78
C LEU A 223 8.12 3.77 -21.80
N ASP A 224 8.21 5.06 -21.46
CA ASP A 224 9.05 6.00 -22.18
C ASP A 224 10.48 6.05 -21.60
N LYS A 225 11.34 6.81 -22.27
CA LYS A 225 12.74 6.94 -21.90
C LYS A 225 12.94 7.55 -20.51
N ASP A 226 12.13 8.55 -20.13
CA ASP A 226 12.26 9.22 -18.85
C ASP A 226 11.88 8.29 -17.70
N VAL A 227 10.76 7.57 -17.85
CA VAL A 227 10.29 6.60 -16.87
C VAL A 227 11.32 5.50 -16.68
N ILE A 228 11.81 4.88 -17.75
CA ILE A 228 12.81 3.80 -17.68
C ILE A 228 14.03 4.24 -16.88
N GLN A 229 14.53 5.46 -17.13
CA GLN A 229 15.71 5.99 -16.44
C GLN A 229 15.46 6.30 -14.97
N ARG A 230 14.21 6.51 -14.56
CA ARG A 230 13.86 6.91 -13.20
C ARG A 230 13.33 5.77 -12.34
N ILE A 231 12.98 4.60 -12.89
CA ILE A 231 12.60 3.45 -12.08
C ILE A 231 13.79 3.04 -11.19
N GLU A 232 13.56 3.01 -9.87
CA GLU A 232 14.55 2.59 -8.87
C GLU A 232 14.28 1.18 -8.35
N GLU A 233 13.01 0.82 -8.25
CA GLU A 233 12.60 -0.40 -7.57
C GLU A 233 11.22 -0.84 -8.05
N ILE A 234 11.02 -2.16 -8.19
CA ILE A 234 9.69 -2.75 -8.33
C ILE A 234 9.51 -3.93 -7.35
N GLN A 235 8.30 -4.09 -6.84
CA GLN A 235 7.90 -5.23 -6.01
C GLN A 235 6.44 -5.58 -6.27
N LEU A 236 6.16 -6.86 -6.47
CA LEU A 236 4.80 -7.36 -6.64
C LEU A 236 4.26 -7.89 -5.31
N PHE A 237 3.01 -7.58 -5.00
CA PHE A 237 2.25 -8.15 -3.90
C PHE A 237 1.01 -8.82 -4.47
N THR A 238 0.61 -9.98 -3.94
CA THR A 238 -0.57 -10.70 -4.42
C THR A 238 -1.43 -11.15 -3.24
N TYR A 239 -2.73 -11.27 -3.49
CA TYR A 239 -3.68 -11.98 -2.65
C TYR A 239 -4.17 -13.20 -3.42
N SER A 240 -3.55 -14.35 -3.14
CA SER A 240 -3.67 -15.55 -3.96
C SER A 240 -3.56 -16.82 -3.12
N TYR A 241 -3.90 -17.95 -3.74
CA TYR A 241 -3.54 -19.28 -3.26
C TYR A 241 -3.24 -20.21 -4.42
N GLY A 242 -2.54 -21.30 -4.12
CA GLY A 242 -2.21 -22.34 -5.09
C GLY A 242 -2.94 -23.63 -4.74
N VAL A 243 -3.40 -24.36 -5.75
CA VAL A 243 -3.90 -25.73 -5.58
C VAL A 243 -2.98 -26.67 -6.34
N GLY A 244 -2.75 -27.85 -5.77
CA GLY A 244 -2.02 -28.93 -6.41
C GLY A 244 -2.34 -30.26 -5.77
N LYS A 245 -2.30 -31.35 -6.55
CA LYS A 245 -2.39 -32.70 -5.98
C LYS A 245 -1.15 -32.96 -5.12
N LYS A 246 -1.36 -33.24 -3.83
CA LYS A 246 -0.29 -33.72 -2.92
C LYS A 246 0.17 -35.15 -3.22
N GLU A 247 -0.57 -35.85 -4.07
CA GLU A 247 -0.32 -37.24 -4.44
C GLU A 247 0.47 -37.29 -5.75
N GLY A 248 1.79 -37.39 -5.65
CA GLY A 248 2.71 -37.51 -6.77
C GLY A 248 4.18 -37.30 -6.36
N PRO A 249 5.14 -37.79 -7.14
CA PRO A 249 6.58 -37.71 -6.81
C PRO A 249 7.15 -36.27 -6.84
N THR A 250 6.41 -35.30 -7.38
CA THR A 250 6.87 -33.91 -7.55
C THR A 250 6.55 -33.05 -6.32
N LYS A 251 7.31 -33.25 -5.24
CA LYS A 251 7.37 -32.28 -4.13
C LYS A 251 7.89 -30.94 -4.68
N GLY A 252 7.02 -29.94 -4.83
CA GLY A 252 7.41 -28.62 -5.33
C GLY A 252 6.26 -27.61 -5.33
N PHE A 253 6.61 -26.35 -5.52
CA PHE A 253 5.69 -25.23 -5.70
C PHE A 253 5.47 -25.02 -7.20
N TRP A 254 4.30 -25.42 -7.71
CA TRP A 254 4.02 -25.37 -9.16
C TRP A 254 2.93 -24.38 -9.53
N SER A 255 2.74 -23.35 -8.71
CA SER A 255 2.02 -22.13 -9.08
C SER A 255 2.78 -20.91 -8.55
N TRP A 256 2.97 -19.91 -9.41
CA TRP A 256 3.85 -18.77 -9.12
C TRP A 256 3.50 -17.54 -9.94
N PHE A 257 4.21 -16.44 -9.64
CA PHE A 257 4.09 -15.18 -10.33
C PHE A 257 5.46 -14.74 -10.88
N ASP A 258 5.46 -14.26 -12.11
CA ASP A 258 6.64 -13.69 -12.76
C ASP A 258 6.44 -12.20 -13.03
N ILE A 259 7.54 -11.44 -12.99
CA ILE A 259 7.64 -10.15 -13.66
C ILE A 259 8.21 -10.39 -15.06
N VAL A 260 7.51 -9.92 -16.07
CA VAL A 260 7.89 -10.10 -17.48
C VAL A 260 8.01 -8.76 -18.19
N VAL A 261 8.91 -8.66 -19.16
CA VAL A 261 8.96 -7.52 -20.08
C VAL A 261 8.34 -7.96 -21.40
N LEU A 262 7.40 -7.15 -21.89
CA LEU A 262 6.71 -7.37 -23.17
C LEU A 262 7.10 -6.28 -24.16
N ASP A 263 7.11 -6.62 -25.46
CA ASP A 263 7.44 -5.66 -26.53
C ASP A 263 6.40 -4.54 -26.65
N SER A 264 5.13 -4.84 -26.39
CA SER A 264 4.01 -3.89 -26.37
C SER A 264 2.93 -4.32 -25.36
N PRO A 265 1.94 -3.46 -25.04
CA PRO A 265 0.82 -3.80 -24.16
C PRO A 265 -0.03 -4.98 -24.65
N GLU A 266 -0.10 -5.19 -25.96
CA GLU A 266 -0.92 -6.22 -26.60
C GLU A 266 -0.18 -7.57 -26.71
N ALA A 267 1.13 -7.58 -26.50
CA ALA A 267 1.93 -8.79 -26.57
C ALA A 267 1.55 -9.76 -25.44
N THR A 268 1.37 -11.03 -25.77
CA THR A 268 1.02 -12.08 -24.80
C THR A 268 2.21 -12.96 -24.43
N THR A 269 3.34 -12.77 -25.10
CA THR A 269 4.57 -13.52 -24.90
C THR A 269 5.69 -12.62 -24.40
N PRO A 270 6.53 -13.07 -23.46
CA PRO A 270 7.68 -12.30 -23.00
C PRO A 270 8.64 -11.99 -24.16
N ARG A 271 9.21 -10.79 -24.11
CA ARG A 271 10.27 -10.38 -25.02
C ARG A 271 11.46 -11.34 -24.92
N VAL A 272 12.07 -11.63 -26.06
CA VAL A 272 13.26 -12.49 -26.16
C VAL A 272 14.43 -11.67 -26.69
N LYS A 273 15.57 -11.74 -26.01
CA LYS A 273 16.82 -11.10 -26.44
C LYS A 273 17.41 -11.81 -27.67
N LYS A 274 18.35 -11.14 -28.35
CA LYS A 274 19.08 -11.71 -29.50
C LYS A 274 19.82 -13.00 -29.16
N ASP A 275 20.21 -13.19 -27.90
CA ASP A 275 20.85 -14.41 -27.40
C ASP A 275 19.87 -15.55 -27.09
N GLY A 276 18.56 -15.35 -27.32
CA GLY A 276 17.50 -16.32 -27.04
C GLY A 276 16.96 -16.27 -25.61
N SER A 277 17.49 -15.42 -24.73
CA SER A 277 17.02 -15.31 -23.35
C SER A 277 15.67 -14.60 -23.26
N SER A 278 14.69 -15.24 -22.60
CA SER A 278 13.38 -14.65 -22.33
C SER A 278 13.46 -13.69 -21.14
N LEU A 279 12.84 -12.52 -21.24
CA LEU A 279 12.81 -11.48 -20.20
C LEU A 279 11.73 -11.77 -19.16
N VAL A 280 12.00 -12.78 -18.34
CA VAL A 280 11.13 -13.28 -17.28
C VAL A 280 11.93 -13.43 -16.01
N TRP A 281 11.41 -12.90 -14.91
CA TRP A 281 12.02 -13.05 -13.59
C TRP A 281 10.97 -13.50 -12.57
N PRO A 282 11.25 -14.56 -11.78
CA PRO A 282 10.30 -15.04 -10.78
C PRO A 282 10.14 -14.02 -9.66
N SER A 283 8.89 -13.73 -9.29
CA SER A 283 8.58 -12.85 -8.16
C SER A 283 8.49 -13.63 -6.85
N HIS A 284 7.55 -14.57 -6.78
CA HIS A 284 7.28 -15.44 -5.64
C HIS A 284 6.37 -16.61 -6.07
N GLN A 285 6.21 -17.58 -5.17
CA GLN A 285 5.43 -18.81 -5.39
C GLN A 285 4.26 -18.89 -4.41
N ASN A 286 3.16 -19.52 -4.81
CA ASN A 286 2.09 -19.89 -3.88
C ASN A 286 2.50 -21.12 -3.09
N ASP A 287 2.13 -21.16 -1.82
CA ASP A 287 2.35 -22.34 -0.97
C ASP A 287 1.21 -23.36 -1.17
N PRO A 288 1.48 -24.59 -1.66
CA PRO A 288 0.46 -25.63 -1.83
C PRO A 288 -0.11 -26.15 -0.51
N ALA A 289 0.50 -25.84 0.63
CA ALA A 289 -0.08 -26.13 1.93
C ALA A 289 -1.25 -25.20 2.27
N HIS A 290 -1.32 -24.02 1.65
CA HIS A 290 -2.34 -23.02 1.91
C HIS A 290 -3.45 -23.10 0.87
N THR A 291 -4.59 -23.66 1.28
CA THR A 291 -5.80 -23.76 0.44
C THR A 291 -6.69 -22.52 0.51
N GLU A 292 -6.27 -21.49 1.24
CA GLU A 292 -6.99 -20.24 1.43
C GLU A 292 -6.16 -19.08 0.88
N TYR A 293 -6.87 -18.04 0.43
CA TYR A 293 -6.24 -16.81 -0.04
C TYR A 293 -5.39 -16.16 1.06
N GLY A 294 -4.13 -15.88 0.73
CA GLY A 294 -3.20 -15.18 1.61
C GLY A 294 -2.47 -14.08 0.87
N TYR A 295 -2.01 -13.07 1.62
CA TYR A 295 -1.11 -12.06 1.08
C TYR A 295 0.30 -12.65 0.92
N ARG A 296 0.92 -12.35 -0.21
CA ARG A 296 2.29 -12.74 -0.53
C ARG A 296 3.06 -11.54 -1.07
N ASP A 297 4.29 -11.43 -0.58
CA ASP A 297 5.22 -10.39 -0.97
C ASP A 297 6.24 -11.00 -1.93
N GLY A 298 6.35 -10.40 -3.10
CA GLY A 298 7.32 -10.75 -4.11
C GLY A 298 8.72 -10.25 -3.79
N SER A 299 9.69 -10.81 -4.52
CA SER A 299 11.06 -10.30 -4.54
C SER A 299 11.11 -8.81 -4.90
N VAL A 300 12.00 -8.08 -4.24
CA VAL A 300 12.28 -6.67 -4.55
C VAL A 300 13.34 -6.60 -5.65
N PHE A 301 12.98 -6.04 -6.80
CA PHE A 301 13.90 -5.80 -7.91
C PHE A 301 14.38 -4.35 -7.83
N ARG A 302 15.66 -4.15 -7.49
CA ARG A 302 16.29 -2.83 -7.42
C ARG A 302 17.01 -2.46 -8.72
N ARG A 303 17.31 -1.18 -8.91
CA ARG A 303 17.89 -0.59 -10.11
C ARG A 303 19.04 -1.38 -10.76
N GLU A 304 19.85 -2.07 -9.97
CA GLU A 304 20.98 -2.88 -10.42
C GLU A 304 20.56 -4.21 -11.06
N HIS A 305 19.29 -4.59 -10.91
CA HIS A 305 18.74 -5.84 -11.40
C HIS A 305 18.68 -5.86 -12.94
N PRO A 306 19.05 -6.97 -13.61
CA PRO A 306 19.07 -7.09 -15.08
C PRO A 306 17.75 -6.79 -15.79
N LEU A 307 16.63 -6.81 -15.06
CA LEU A 307 15.33 -6.38 -15.56
C LEU A 307 15.38 -4.96 -16.12
N PHE A 308 15.95 -4.02 -15.37
CA PHE A 308 15.91 -2.60 -15.73
C PHE A 308 16.82 -2.27 -16.92
N SER A 309 18.00 -2.90 -17.00
CA SER A 309 18.91 -2.73 -18.14
C SER A 309 18.39 -3.42 -19.42
N SER A 310 17.33 -4.21 -19.33
CA SER A 310 16.69 -4.88 -20.48
C SER A 310 15.46 -4.13 -21.00
N LEU A 311 15.06 -3.02 -20.36
CA LEU A 311 13.91 -2.21 -20.79
C LEU A 311 14.31 -1.31 -21.96
N GLU A 312 13.43 -1.23 -22.96
CA GLU A 312 13.51 -0.26 -24.04
C GLU A 312 12.21 0.55 -24.14
N VAL A 313 12.31 1.72 -24.77
CA VAL A 313 11.14 2.56 -25.04
C VAL A 313 10.08 1.77 -25.81
N GLY A 314 8.84 1.85 -25.38
CA GLY A 314 7.73 1.09 -25.96
C GLY A 314 7.38 -0.17 -25.19
N ASN A 315 8.32 -0.70 -24.38
CA ASN A 315 8.06 -1.90 -23.58
C ASN A 315 7.05 -1.65 -22.46
N VAL A 316 6.46 -2.74 -21.97
CA VAL A 316 5.71 -2.75 -20.71
C VAL A 316 6.29 -3.79 -19.76
N ILE A 317 6.16 -3.53 -18.46
CA ILE A 317 6.40 -4.54 -17.42
C ILE A 317 5.05 -5.18 -17.11
N ALA A 318 4.95 -6.50 -17.15
CA ALA A 318 3.73 -7.22 -16.86
C ALA A 318 3.90 -8.20 -15.71
N VAL A 319 2.77 -8.52 -15.07
CA VAL A 319 2.66 -9.60 -14.10
C VAL A 319 2.07 -10.80 -14.81
N ARG A 320 2.81 -11.92 -14.78
CA ARG A 320 2.35 -13.19 -15.34
C ARG A 320 2.03 -14.17 -14.22
N VAL A 321 0.87 -14.79 -14.28
CA VAL A 321 0.46 -15.88 -13.38
C VAL A 321 0.74 -17.19 -14.09
N SER A 322 1.33 -18.13 -13.37
CA SER A 322 1.78 -19.41 -13.94
C SER A 322 1.38 -20.58 -13.05
N ALA A 323 1.11 -21.73 -13.68
CA ALA A 323 0.99 -23.03 -13.03
C ALA A 323 1.58 -24.12 -13.94
N GLN A 324 2.07 -25.21 -13.35
CA GLN A 324 2.62 -26.35 -14.09
C GLN A 324 2.18 -27.68 -13.50
N PHE A 325 2.03 -28.69 -14.36
CA PHE A 325 1.52 -30.02 -14.07
C PHE A 325 0.01 -30.11 -13.94
N LYS A 326 -0.54 -31.20 -14.49
CA LYS A 326 -1.97 -31.42 -14.56
C LYS A 326 -2.62 -31.33 -13.17
N GLY A 327 -3.59 -30.44 -13.05
CA GLY A 327 -4.36 -30.21 -11.81
C GLY A 327 -3.73 -29.24 -10.83
N TRP A 328 -2.59 -28.62 -11.18
CA TRP A 328 -2.09 -27.46 -10.46
C TRP A 328 -2.76 -26.19 -10.94
N ALA A 329 -3.03 -25.28 -10.01
CA ALA A 329 -3.69 -24.02 -10.30
C ALA A 329 -3.14 -22.87 -9.45
N SER A 330 -3.17 -21.67 -10.02
CA SER A 330 -2.95 -20.41 -9.33
C SER A 330 -4.25 -19.60 -9.36
N HIS A 331 -4.78 -19.26 -8.20
CA HIS A 331 -6.00 -18.48 -8.05
C HIS A 331 -5.67 -17.15 -7.38
N SER A 332 -5.90 -16.05 -8.07
CA SER A 332 -5.42 -14.73 -7.66
C SER A 332 -6.54 -13.71 -7.72
N ARG A 333 -6.83 -13.07 -6.58
CA ARG A 333 -7.91 -12.08 -6.47
C ARG A 333 -7.45 -10.65 -6.67
N SER A 334 -6.26 -10.34 -6.18
CA SER A 334 -5.70 -9.00 -6.23
C SER A 334 -4.20 -9.08 -6.44
N GLY A 335 -3.68 -8.29 -7.37
CA GLY A 335 -2.27 -8.11 -7.63
C GLY A 335 -1.94 -6.63 -7.53
N ARG A 336 -0.79 -6.32 -6.93
CA ARG A 336 -0.31 -4.97 -6.71
C ARG A 336 1.17 -4.86 -7.06
N LEU A 337 1.49 -4.25 -8.19
CA LEU A 337 2.87 -3.95 -8.57
C LEU A 337 3.25 -2.55 -8.09
N VAL A 338 4.10 -2.48 -7.08
CA VAL A 338 4.63 -1.23 -6.53
C VAL A 338 5.89 -0.86 -7.30
N VAL A 339 5.95 0.36 -7.84
CA VAL A 339 7.06 0.90 -8.65
C VAL A 339 7.55 2.19 -8.01
N ARG A 340 8.83 2.29 -7.70
CA ARG A 340 9.47 3.50 -7.17
C ARG A 340 10.14 4.27 -8.31
N ILE A 341 9.86 5.57 -8.41
CA ILE A 341 10.42 6.45 -9.45
C ILE A 341 11.16 7.63 -8.80
N ALA A 342 12.42 7.82 -9.21
CA ALA A 342 13.36 8.82 -8.71
C ALA A 342 12.99 10.28 -9.07
N ASN A 343 13.61 11.22 -8.34
CA ASN A 343 13.55 12.68 -8.57
C ASN A 343 14.36 13.17 -9.75
N LYS A 344 15.45 12.49 -10.06
CA LYS A 344 16.34 12.83 -11.16
C LYS A 344 16.73 11.53 -11.84
N GLY A 345 16.92 11.57 -13.16
CA GLY A 345 17.64 10.49 -13.84
C GLY A 345 19.00 10.25 -13.16
N PRO A 346 19.64 9.09 -13.40
CA PRO A 346 20.95 8.83 -12.85
C PRO A 346 21.83 10.03 -13.18
N SER A 347 22.48 10.60 -12.17
CA SER A 347 23.43 11.71 -12.35
C SER A 347 24.43 11.27 -13.42
N SER A 348 24.32 11.86 -14.61
CA SER A 348 25.18 11.56 -15.74
C SER A 348 26.62 11.93 -15.45
#